data_AF-A0A7V7XPJ8-F1
#
_entry.id   AF-A0A7V7XPJ8-F1
#
_cell.length_a   1.000
_cell.length_b   1.000
_cell.length_c   1.000
_cell.angle_alpha   90.00
_cell.angle_beta   90.00
_cell.angle_gamma   90.00
#
_symmetry.space_group_name_H-M   'P 1'
#
loop_
_entity.id
_entity.type
_entity.pdbx_description
1 polymer ?
#
loop_
_entity_poly.entity_id
_entity_poly.type
_entity_poly.pdbx_seq_one_letter_code
_entity_poly.pdbx_strand_id
1 'polypeptide(L)'
;MPAKNEEEAIAVPPRLTPATRPAASSPAASSSAAPPPESPIRITTGRAKVNPQVASAYQALQSGDLATAQRDYRQVLKGEPKNTDALHGLAAISLSQGQPEAAEEFFLRALEADPKDAAAQAGLIGLRGQVDPMQSESRLKNLLAGQPESPALNFALGNLYARQGRWNDAQQSYFRAFAADSENPDYQFNLAVSLDQLRQPKLALQYYQGALAAAAQRPAAFDRNQVAGRVSELQK
;
A
#
# COMPACT_ATOMS: atom_id res chain seq x y z
N MET A 1 17.48 -34.51 52.90
CA MET A 1 17.75 -34.54 51.44
C MET A 1 18.11 -33.13 50.99
N PRO A 2 19.39 -32.71 50.98
CA PRO A 2 19.80 -31.44 50.40
C PRO A 2 20.26 -31.62 48.95
N ALA A 3 19.73 -30.79 48.05
CA ALA A 3 20.16 -30.68 46.66
C ALA A 3 21.38 -29.75 46.56
N LYS A 4 22.42 -30.21 45.87
CA LYS A 4 23.62 -29.44 45.53
C LYS A 4 23.41 -28.72 44.19
N ASN A 5 23.81 -27.44 44.18
CA ASN A 5 24.06 -26.62 43.01
C ASN A 5 25.29 -27.15 42.24
N GLU A 6 25.20 -27.18 40.90
CA GLU A 6 26.37 -27.10 40.01
C GLU A 6 26.02 -26.18 38.82
N GLU A 7 26.75 -25.06 38.74
CA GLU A 7 26.88 -24.17 37.58
C GLU A 7 27.87 -24.77 36.58
N GLU A 8 27.55 -24.76 35.28
CA GLU A 8 28.53 -24.87 34.19
C GLU A 8 27.96 -24.11 32.97
N ALA A 9 28.37 -22.85 32.74
CA ALA A 9 29.60 -22.40 32.06
C ALA A 9 29.53 -22.52 30.52
N ILE A 10 29.33 -21.35 29.91
CA ILE A 10 29.30 -21.06 28.47
C ILE A 10 30.72 -21.20 27.89
N ALA A 11 30.88 -21.91 26.77
CA ALA A 11 32.14 -22.02 26.04
C ALA A 11 31.96 -21.77 24.53
N VAL A 12 32.58 -20.70 24.04
CA VAL A 12 32.88 -20.37 22.62
C VAL A 12 34.39 -20.08 22.61
N PRO A 13 35.24 -20.67 21.73
CA PRO A 13 35.82 -19.96 20.55
C PRO A 13 36.43 -20.94 19.48
N PRO A 14 37.30 -20.56 18.50
CA PRO A 14 37.84 -19.25 18.09
C PRO A 14 37.78 -18.90 16.58
N ARG A 15 37.98 -17.60 16.29
CA ARG A 15 38.29 -17.02 14.96
C ARG A 15 39.78 -17.21 14.63
N LEU A 16 40.07 -17.52 13.36
CA LEU A 16 41.43 -17.57 12.82
C LEU A 16 41.79 -16.25 12.11
N THR A 17 42.99 -15.74 12.41
CA THR A 17 43.64 -14.53 11.89
C THR A 17 44.54 -14.83 10.68
N PRO A 18 44.97 -13.82 9.89
CA PRO A 18 45.57 -14.01 8.57
C PRO A 18 47.10 -14.23 8.63
N ALA A 19 47.62 -15.02 7.68
CA ALA A 19 49.05 -15.22 7.46
C ALA A 19 49.55 -14.45 6.23
N THR A 20 50.78 -13.92 6.33
CA THR A 20 51.42 -13.04 5.33
C THR A 20 52.69 -13.68 4.74
N ARG A 21 52.85 -13.56 3.40
CA ARG A 21 54.08 -13.55 2.55
C ARG A 21 54.87 -14.87 2.35
N PRO A 22 55.74 -15.01 1.32
CA PRO A 22 56.26 -14.03 0.34
C PRO A 22 56.19 -14.42 -1.16
N ALA A 23 56.70 -13.52 -2.00
CA ALA A 23 56.69 -13.46 -3.46
C ALA A 23 57.61 -14.48 -4.18
N ALA A 24 57.22 -14.86 -5.41
CA ALA A 24 58.13 -15.41 -6.43
C ALA A 24 57.64 -15.11 -7.86
N SER A 25 58.50 -14.40 -8.61
CA SER A 25 58.85 -14.50 -10.04
C SER A 25 57.78 -14.81 -11.12
N SER A 26 57.67 -13.89 -12.08
CA SER A 26 57.09 -14.09 -13.42
C SER A 26 57.91 -15.04 -14.29
N PRO A 27 57.29 -15.65 -15.31
CA PRO A 27 57.81 -15.51 -16.68
C PRO A 27 56.72 -15.15 -17.72
N ALA A 28 57.20 -14.82 -18.91
CA ALA A 28 56.53 -14.11 -19.99
C ALA A 28 55.50 -14.92 -20.82
N ALA A 29 54.54 -14.16 -21.36
CA ALA A 29 53.84 -14.25 -22.64
C ALA A 29 53.37 -15.61 -23.21
N SER A 30 52.05 -15.75 -23.38
CA SER A 30 51.41 -16.39 -24.55
C SER A 30 49.98 -15.87 -24.72
N SER A 31 49.68 -15.48 -25.96
CA SER A 31 48.42 -14.90 -26.46
C SER A 31 47.22 -15.85 -26.35
N SER A 32 46.09 -15.36 -25.84
CA SER A 32 44.75 -15.80 -26.25
C SER A 32 43.74 -14.65 -26.08
N ALA A 33 43.06 -14.31 -27.16
CA ALA A 33 42.17 -13.16 -27.29
C ALA A 33 40.93 -13.27 -26.39
N ALA A 34 40.61 -12.19 -25.67
CA ALA A 34 39.36 -12.03 -24.94
C ALA A 34 38.19 -11.79 -25.92
N PRO A 35 36.97 -12.33 -25.65
CA PRO A 35 35.78 -11.97 -26.42
C PRO A 35 35.43 -10.48 -26.23
N PRO A 36 34.75 -9.84 -27.18
CA PRO A 36 34.41 -8.43 -27.07
C PRO A 36 33.50 -8.18 -25.86
N PRO A 37 33.57 -6.99 -25.24
CA PRO A 37 32.71 -6.67 -24.11
C PRO A 37 31.25 -6.68 -24.58
N GLU A 38 30.43 -7.49 -23.91
CA GLU A 38 28.99 -7.50 -24.09
C GLU A 38 28.47 -6.06 -23.94
N SER A 39 27.71 -5.61 -24.94
CA SER A 39 27.09 -4.28 -24.89
C SER A 39 26.25 -4.19 -23.62
N PRO A 40 26.40 -3.15 -22.79
CA PRO A 40 25.60 -3.05 -21.58
C PRO A 40 24.13 -3.02 -22.01
N ILE A 41 23.35 -3.95 -21.47
CA ILE A 41 21.89 -3.97 -21.60
C ILE A 41 21.43 -2.58 -21.17
N ARG A 42 21.06 -1.74 -22.15
CA ARG A 42 20.33 -0.51 -21.87
C ARG A 42 18.95 -0.93 -21.41
N ILE A 43 18.79 -1.08 -20.11
CA ILE A 43 17.47 -0.97 -19.49
C ILE A 43 17.06 0.48 -19.75
N THR A 44 16.41 0.74 -20.87
CA THR A 44 15.54 1.89 -20.99
C THR A 44 14.40 1.60 -20.02
N THR A 45 14.56 1.97 -18.75
CA THR A 45 13.42 2.27 -17.91
C THR A 45 12.75 3.45 -18.59
N GLY A 46 11.88 3.14 -19.57
CA GLY A 46 10.89 4.07 -20.04
C GLY A 46 10.08 4.40 -18.80
N ARG A 47 10.45 5.49 -18.12
CA ARG A 47 9.62 6.15 -17.12
C ARG A 47 8.27 6.24 -17.81
N ALA A 48 7.30 5.44 -17.36
CA ALA A 48 5.95 5.49 -17.90
C ALA A 48 5.58 6.97 -17.90
N LYS A 49 5.41 7.57 -19.08
CA LYS A 49 5.05 8.97 -19.19
C LYS A 49 3.67 9.06 -18.56
N VAL A 50 3.62 9.53 -17.31
CA VAL A 50 2.35 9.82 -16.64
C VAL A 50 1.61 10.76 -17.58
N ASN A 51 0.42 10.33 -18.02
CA ASN A 51 -0.38 11.14 -18.90
C ASN A 51 -0.66 12.47 -18.15
N PRO A 52 -0.26 13.63 -18.69
CA PRO A 52 -0.40 14.90 -17.99
C PRO A 52 -1.85 15.21 -17.63
N GLN A 53 -2.80 14.67 -18.40
CA GLN A 53 -4.23 14.80 -18.12
C GLN A 53 -4.66 13.96 -16.89
N VAL A 54 -4.03 12.80 -16.65
CA VAL A 54 -4.24 12.01 -15.41
C VAL A 54 -3.71 12.79 -14.21
N ALA A 55 -2.55 13.44 -14.33
CA ALA A 55 -2.00 14.27 -13.26
C ALA A 55 -2.90 15.49 -12.96
N SER A 56 -3.42 16.16 -14.00
CA SER A 56 -4.41 17.23 -13.87
C SER A 56 -5.69 16.75 -13.18
N ALA A 57 -6.24 15.62 -13.62
CA ALA A 57 -7.43 15.02 -13.02
C ALA A 57 -7.22 14.68 -11.53
N TYR A 58 -6.03 14.15 -11.22
CA TYR A 58 -5.65 13.86 -9.85
C TYR A 58 -5.57 15.14 -9.01
N GLN A 59 -4.93 16.21 -9.50
CA GLN A 59 -4.88 17.51 -8.82
C GLN A 59 -6.27 18.09 -8.56
N ALA A 60 -7.16 18.04 -9.57
CA ALA A 60 -8.54 18.46 -9.42
C ALA A 60 -9.25 17.66 -8.32
N LEU A 61 -9.04 16.34 -8.27
CA LEU A 61 -9.55 15.47 -7.21
C LEU A 61 -9.02 15.88 -5.82
N GLN A 62 -7.73 16.24 -5.71
CA GLN A 62 -7.14 16.69 -4.43
C GLN A 62 -7.75 18.02 -3.95
N SER A 63 -8.10 18.90 -4.89
CA SER A 63 -8.76 20.17 -4.59
C SER A 63 -10.25 20.04 -4.28
N GLY A 64 -10.83 18.84 -4.41
CA GLY A 64 -12.26 18.59 -4.24
C GLY A 64 -13.11 18.98 -5.46
N ASP A 65 -12.50 19.41 -6.57
CA ASP A 65 -13.19 19.67 -7.82
C ASP A 65 -13.47 18.34 -8.56
N LEU A 66 -14.46 17.62 -8.05
CA LEU A 66 -14.89 16.33 -8.58
C LEU A 66 -15.37 16.45 -10.04
N ALA A 67 -15.96 17.58 -10.42
CA ALA A 67 -16.48 17.80 -11.76
C ALA A 67 -15.35 17.88 -12.79
N THR A 68 -14.31 18.68 -12.49
CA THR A 68 -13.11 18.76 -13.33
C THR A 68 -12.37 17.44 -13.37
N ALA A 69 -12.16 16.79 -12.22
CA ALA A 69 -11.51 15.49 -12.14
C ALA A 69 -12.22 14.44 -13.01
N GLN A 70 -13.55 14.33 -12.88
CA GLN A 70 -14.35 13.39 -13.66
C GLN A 70 -14.26 13.66 -15.16
N ARG A 71 -14.36 14.93 -15.58
CA ARG A 71 -14.21 15.33 -16.99
C ARG A 71 -12.84 14.93 -17.53
N ASP A 72 -11.79 15.23 -16.79
CA ASP A 72 -10.41 15.00 -17.23
C ASP A 72 -10.09 13.50 -17.31
N TYR A 73 -10.51 12.69 -16.32
CA TYR A 73 -10.40 11.24 -16.40
C TYR A 73 -11.20 10.64 -17.56
N ARG A 74 -12.43 11.12 -17.82
CA ARG A 74 -13.20 10.69 -18.99
C ARG A 74 -12.50 11.05 -20.30
N GLN A 75 -11.82 12.19 -20.36
CA GLN A 75 -11.06 12.59 -21.53
C GLN A 75 -9.84 11.69 -21.75
N VAL A 76 -9.13 11.28 -20.69
CA VAL A 76 -8.07 10.27 -20.77
C VAL A 76 -8.61 8.99 -21.40
N LEU A 77 -9.75 8.49 -20.91
CA LEU A 77 -10.33 7.24 -21.41
C LEU A 77 -10.81 7.28 -22.87
N LYS A 78 -10.98 8.46 -23.48
CA LYS A 78 -11.24 8.56 -24.93
C LYS A 78 -10.00 8.20 -25.76
N GLY A 79 -8.81 8.55 -25.29
CA GLY A 79 -7.53 8.23 -25.96
C GLY A 79 -6.92 6.92 -25.47
N GLU A 80 -7.11 6.59 -24.20
CA GLU A 80 -6.56 5.42 -23.53
C GLU A 80 -7.68 4.66 -22.78
N PRO A 81 -8.53 3.88 -23.47
CA PRO A 81 -9.71 3.25 -22.86
C PRO A 81 -9.42 2.27 -21.72
N LYS A 82 -8.17 1.79 -21.63
CA LYS A 82 -7.65 0.84 -20.65
C LYS A 82 -6.71 1.48 -19.61
N ASN A 83 -6.68 2.80 -19.51
CA ASN A 83 -5.87 3.49 -18.50
C ASN A 83 -6.44 3.22 -17.09
N THR A 84 -5.73 2.41 -16.30
CA THR A 84 -6.19 1.97 -14.97
C THR A 84 -6.26 3.12 -13.97
N ASP A 85 -5.33 4.08 -14.02
CA ASP A 85 -5.36 5.27 -13.15
C ASP A 85 -6.65 6.09 -13.35
N ALA A 86 -7.06 6.30 -14.60
CA ALA A 86 -8.30 7.02 -14.91
C ALA A 86 -9.56 6.22 -14.54
N LEU A 87 -9.54 4.90 -14.70
CA LEU A 87 -10.63 4.02 -14.26
C LEU A 87 -10.77 4.05 -12.73
N HIS A 88 -9.67 3.98 -11.99
CA HIS A 88 -9.66 4.09 -10.54
C HIS A 88 -10.14 5.46 -10.05
N GLY A 89 -9.68 6.54 -10.68
CA GLY A 89 -10.13 7.89 -10.36
C GLY A 89 -11.65 8.03 -10.51
N LEU A 90 -12.22 7.51 -11.59
CA LEU A 90 -13.67 7.53 -11.80
C LEU A 90 -14.43 6.62 -10.84
N ALA A 91 -13.87 5.46 -10.49
CA ALA A 91 -14.46 4.58 -9.48
C ALA A 91 -14.50 5.27 -8.11
N ALA A 92 -13.40 5.91 -7.69
CA ALA A 92 -13.32 6.65 -6.43
C ALA A 92 -14.31 7.82 -6.39
N ILE A 93 -14.41 8.59 -7.47
CA ILE A 93 -15.41 9.67 -7.58
C ILE A 93 -16.83 9.11 -7.46
N SER A 94 -17.13 8.01 -8.16
CA SER A 94 -18.46 7.37 -8.13
C SER A 94 -18.82 6.90 -6.72
N LEU A 95 -17.87 6.31 -5.98
CA LEU A 95 -18.06 5.95 -4.57
C LEU A 95 -18.33 7.17 -3.70
N SER A 96 -17.59 8.27 -3.87
CA SER A 96 -17.80 9.51 -3.11
C SER A 96 -19.18 10.16 -3.37
N GLN A 97 -19.76 9.89 -4.54
CA GLN A 97 -21.08 10.37 -4.94
C GLN A 97 -22.21 9.39 -4.58
N GLY A 98 -21.91 8.28 -3.90
CA GLY A 98 -22.90 7.27 -3.53
C GLY A 98 -23.42 6.46 -4.74
N GLN A 99 -22.60 6.28 -5.77
CA GLN A 99 -22.92 5.53 -6.99
C GLN A 99 -22.10 4.24 -7.08
N PRO A 100 -22.38 3.22 -6.24
CA PRO A 100 -21.59 1.99 -6.18
C PRO A 100 -21.66 1.17 -7.47
N GLU A 101 -22.79 1.19 -8.18
CA GLU A 101 -22.96 0.47 -9.46
C GLU A 101 -22.04 1.04 -10.55
N ALA A 102 -21.93 2.37 -10.63
CA ALA A 102 -21.00 3.01 -11.56
C ALA A 102 -19.54 2.73 -11.18
N ALA A 103 -19.21 2.72 -9.89
CA ALA A 103 -17.88 2.37 -9.43
C ALA A 103 -17.49 0.94 -9.81
N GLU A 104 -18.43 0.00 -9.67
CA GLU A 104 -18.26 -1.40 -10.07
C GLU A 104 -17.94 -1.53 -11.56
N GLU A 105 -18.65 -0.84 -12.45
CA GLU A 105 -18.36 -0.84 -13.88
C GLU A 105 -16.91 -0.39 -14.18
N PHE A 106 -16.43 0.65 -13.52
CA PHE A 106 -15.07 1.13 -13.70
C PHE A 106 -14.02 0.14 -13.17
N PHE A 107 -14.26 -0.50 -12.02
CA PHE A 107 -13.36 -1.53 -11.52
C PHE A 107 -13.33 -2.79 -12.40
N LEU A 108 -14.47 -3.21 -12.96
CA LEU A 108 -14.51 -4.33 -13.91
C LEU A 108 -13.69 -4.02 -15.16
N ARG A 109 -13.82 -2.81 -15.72
CA ARG A 109 -13.00 -2.35 -16.84
C ARG A 109 -11.51 -2.26 -16.50
N ALA A 110 -11.17 -1.90 -15.26
CA ALA A 110 -9.77 -1.90 -14.81
C ALA A 110 -9.21 -3.33 -14.79
N LEU A 111 -9.99 -4.32 -14.37
CA LEU A 111 -9.60 -5.74 -14.43
C LEU A 111 -9.54 -6.32 -15.85
N GLU A 112 -10.34 -5.80 -16.78
CA GLU A 112 -10.19 -6.12 -18.21
C GLU A 112 -8.88 -5.57 -18.81
N ALA A 113 -8.36 -4.48 -18.25
CA ALA A 113 -7.08 -3.89 -18.62
C ALA A 113 -5.89 -4.62 -17.95
N ASP A 114 -5.98 -4.84 -16.64
CA ASP A 114 -5.03 -5.60 -15.84
C ASP A 114 -5.75 -6.55 -14.87
N PRO A 115 -5.79 -7.86 -15.16
CA PRO A 115 -6.42 -8.85 -14.28
C PRO A 115 -5.82 -8.96 -12.87
N LYS A 116 -4.59 -8.47 -12.66
CA LYS A 116 -3.89 -8.49 -11.37
C LYS A 116 -3.99 -7.19 -10.59
N ASP A 117 -4.75 -6.21 -11.11
CA ASP A 117 -4.92 -4.91 -10.47
C ASP A 117 -5.51 -5.05 -9.06
N ALA A 118 -4.65 -4.86 -8.07
CA ALA A 118 -5.00 -5.06 -6.67
C ALA A 118 -6.05 -4.05 -6.18
N ALA A 119 -6.02 -2.81 -6.72
CA ALA A 119 -6.96 -1.77 -6.33
C ALA A 119 -8.36 -2.07 -6.86
N ALA A 120 -8.46 -2.52 -8.11
CA ALA A 120 -9.74 -2.94 -8.68
C ALA A 120 -10.30 -4.21 -8.01
N GLN A 121 -9.45 -5.21 -7.72
CA GLN A 121 -9.85 -6.40 -6.97
C GLN A 121 -10.36 -6.04 -5.56
N ALA A 122 -9.62 -5.17 -4.84
CA ALA A 122 -10.01 -4.67 -3.53
C ALA A 122 -11.34 -3.90 -3.57
N GLY A 123 -11.51 -3.02 -4.56
CA GLY A 123 -12.72 -2.22 -4.76
C GLY A 123 -13.98 -3.08 -4.95
N LEU A 124 -13.92 -4.07 -5.84
CA LEU A 124 -15.05 -4.99 -6.08
C LEU A 124 -15.39 -5.84 -4.85
N ILE A 125 -14.38 -6.34 -4.14
CA ILE A 125 -14.61 -7.08 -2.89
C ILE A 125 -15.22 -6.16 -1.83
N GLY A 126 -14.76 -4.92 -1.72
CA GLY A 126 -15.31 -3.93 -0.79
C GLY A 126 -16.78 -3.61 -1.06
N LEU A 127 -17.16 -3.49 -2.34
CA LEU A 127 -18.54 -3.26 -2.78
C LEU A 127 -19.47 -4.43 -2.49
N ARG A 128 -19.01 -5.67 -2.73
CA ARG A 128 -19.83 -6.89 -2.62
C ARG A 128 -19.70 -7.61 -1.28
N GLY A 129 -18.72 -7.23 -0.45
CA GLY A 129 -18.26 -8.03 0.68
C GLY A 129 -19.22 -8.12 1.86
N GLN A 130 -20.35 -7.40 1.81
CA GLN A 130 -21.40 -7.51 2.83
C GLN A 130 -22.29 -8.75 2.63
N VAL A 131 -22.36 -9.29 1.41
CA VAL A 131 -23.24 -10.44 1.12
C VAL A 131 -22.66 -11.73 1.70
N ASP A 132 -21.34 -11.92 1.60
CA ASP A 132 -20.62 -13.05 2.19
C ASP A 132 -19.25 -12.59 2.73
N PRO A 133 -19.18 -12.19 4.01
CA PRO A 133 -17.94 -11.73 4.63
C PRO A 133 -16.85 -12.82 4.70
N MET A 134 -17.23 -14.09 4.84
CA MET A 134 -16.29 -15.19 4.99
C MET A 134 -15.61 -15.52 3.64
N GLN A 135 -16.38 -15.56 2.56
CA GLN A 135 -15.83 -15.69 1.21
C GLN A 135 -14.93 -14.49 0.86
N SER A 136 -15.34 -13.28 1.24
CA SER A 136 -14.57 -12.06 1.01
C SER A 136 -13.23 -12.09 1.74
N GLU A 137 -13.22 -12.51 3.01
CA GLU A 137 -11.98 -12.67 3.78
C GLU A 137 -11.05 -13.71 3.13
N SER A 138 -11.57 -14.88 2.78
CA SER A 138 -10.80 -15.94 2.12
C SER A 138 -10.19 -15.45 0.80
N ARG A 139 -10.97 -14.75 -0.03
CA ARG A 139 -10.50 -14.18 -1.29
C ARG A 139 -9.40 -13.15 -1.08
N LEU A 140 -9.57 -12.20 -0.15
CA LEU A 140 -8.54 -11.20 0.15
C LEU A 140 -7.25 -11.85 0.65
N LYS A 141 -7.32 -12.85 1.53
CA LYS A 141 -6.15 -13.60 2.01
C LYS A 141 -5.42 -14.33 0.88
N ASN A 142 -6.16 -14.95 -0.04
CA ASN A 142 -5.57 -15.60 -1.22
C ASN A 142 -4.87 -14.60 -2.15
N LEU A 143 -5.46 -13.42 -2.38
CA LEU A 143 -4.83 -12.36 -3.18
C LEU A 143 -3.56 -11.84 -2.51
N LEU A 144 -3.60 -11.62 -1.18
CA LEU A 144 -2.45 -11.18 -0.39
C LEU A 144 -1.31 -12.22 -0.35
N ALA A 145 -1.58 -13.51 -0.56
CA ALA A 145 -0.53 -14.51 -0.70
C ALA A 145 0.35 -14.26 -1.94
N GLY A 146 -0.21 -13.69 -3.01
CA GLY A 146 0.52 -13.28 -4.20
C GLY A 146 0.97 -11.81 -4.22
N GLN A 147 0.34 -10.96 -3.40
CA GLN A 147 0.58 -9.51 -3.35
C GLN A 147 0.64 -9.01 -1.89
N PRO A 148 1.61 -9.48 -1.08
CA PRO A 148 1.59 -9.30 0.37
C PRO A 148 1.66 -7.84 0.83
N GLU A 149 2.35 -7.01 0.05
CA GLU A 149 2.56 -5.59 0.33
C GLU A 149 1.52 -4.68 -0.34
N SER A 150 0.48 -5.24 -0.96
CA SER A 150 -0.57 -4.43 -1.60
C SER A 150 -1.31 -3.59 -0.55
N PRO A 151 -1.22 -2.25 -0.60
CA PRO A 151 -1.92 -1.41 0.36
C PRO A 151 -3.43 -1.51 0.20
N ALA A 152 -3.94 -1.57 -1.04
CA ALA A 152 -5.38 -1.64 -1.31
C ALA A 152 -6.02 -2.94 -0.79
N LEU A 153 -5.34 -4.08 -0.95
CA LEU A 153 -5.85 -5.37 -0.44
C LEU A 153 -5.81 -5.42 1.09
N ASN A 154 -4.74 -4.94 1.71
CA ASN A 154 -4.65 -4.85 3.18
C ASN A 154 -5.72 -3.88 3.72
N PHE A 155 -5.97 -2.77 3.05
CA PHE A 155 -7.01 -1.82 3.41
C PHE A 155 -8.42 -2.44 3.31
N ALA A 156 -8.72 -3.13 2.21
CA ALA A 156 -9.99 -3.84 2.06
C ALA A 156 -10.21 -4.92 3.13
N LEU A 157 -9.15 -5.65 3.50
CA LEU A 157 -9.20 -6.63 4.59
C LEU A 157 -9.45 -5.95 5.95
N GLY A 158 -8.80 -4.81 6.21
CA GLY A 158 -9.06 -3.99 7.39
C GLY A 158 -10.51 -3.51 7.46
N ASN A 159 -11.06 -3.01 6.35
CA ASN A 159 -12.46 -2.58 6.25
C ASN A 159 -13.43 -3.73 6.54
N LEU A 160 -13.13 -4.93 6.03
CA LEU A 160 -13.93 -6.12 6.29
C LEU A 160 -13.92 -6.49 7.78
N TYR A 161 -12.75 -6.46 8.43
CA TYR A 161 -12.62 -6.74 9.86
C TYR A 161 -13.28 -5.68 10.73
N ALA A 162 -13.15 -4.40 10.38
CA ALA A 162 -13.79 -3.29 11.09
C ALA A 162 -15.31 -3.43 11.09
N ARG A 163 -15.92 -3.78 9.94
CA ARG A 163 -17.38 -4.04 9.84
C ARG A 163 -17.84 -5.20 10.73
N GLN A 164 -16.96 -6.17 10.99
CA GLN A 164 -17.23 -7.30 11.89
C GLN A 164 -16.92 -6.99 13.36
N GLY A 165 -16.47 -5.77 13.69
CA GLY A 165 -16.03 -5.41 15.04
C GLY A 165 -14.71 -6.07 15.46
N ARG A 166 -13.99 -6.70 14.54
CA ARG A 166 -12.70 -7.37 14.78
C ARG A 166 -11.56 -6.34 14.76
N TRP A 167 -11.59 -5.41 15.70
CA TRP A 167 -10.71 -4.24 15.70
C TRP A 167 -9.22 -4.56 15.80
N ASN A 168 -8.83 -5.65 16.48
CA ASN A 168 -7.43 -6.10 16.52
C ASN A 168 -6.93 -6.56 15.15
N ASP A 169 -7.75 -7.29 14.40
CA ASP A 169 -7.40 -7.73 13.05
C ASP A 169 -7.40 -6.53 12.08
N ALA A 170 -8.39 -5.63 12.20
CA ALA A 170 -8.48 -4.40 11.43
C ALA A 170 -7.24 -3.51 11.63
N GLN A 171 -6.80 -3.32 12.88
CA GLN A 171 -5.59 -2.55 13.21
C GLN A 171 -4.34 -3.11 12.52
N GLN A 172 -4.15 -4.43 12.51
CA GLN A 172 -3.02 -5.05 11.83
C GLN A 172 -3.08 -4.84 10.32
N SER A 173 -4.25 -5.05 9.71
CA SER A 173 -4.45 -4.86 8.27
C SER A 173 -4.26 -3.40 7.83
N TYR A 174 -4.83 -2.44 8.57
CA TYR A 174 -4.61 -1.02 8.27
C TYR A 174 -3.17 -0.58 8.51
N PHE A 175 -2.49 -1.13 9.52
CA PHE A 175 -1.08 -0.86 9.72
C PHE A 175 -0.23 -1.32 8.52
N ARG A 176 -0.52 -2.49 7.94
CA ARG A 176 0.15 -2.95 6.72
C ARG A 176 -0.12 -2.04 5.52
N ALA A 177 -1.36 -1.59 5.36
CA ALA A 177 -1.72 -0.64 4.31
C ALA A 177 -0.97 0.70 4.47
N PHE A 178 -0.94 1.23 5.70
CA PHE A 178 -0.20 2.44 6.05
C PHE A 178 1.31 2.28 5.87
N ALA A 179 1.89 1.14 6.24
CA ALA A 179 3.33 0.88 6.07
C ALA A 179 3.75 0.85 4.60
N ALA A 180 2.86 0.41 3.70
CA ALA A 180 3.11 0.38 2.26
C ALA A 180 2.90 1.75 1.58
N ASP A 181 1.96 2.58 2.06
CA ASP A 181 1.76 3.97 1.59
C ASP A 181 1.44 4.89 2.77
N SER A 182 2.50 5.40 3.39
CA SER A 182 2.40 6.23 4.60
C SER A 182 1.82 7.63 4.35
N GLU A 183 1.73 8.04 3.09
CA GLU A 183 1.20 9.34 2.71
C GLU A 183 -0.31 9.30 2.42
N ASN A 184 -0.95 8.12 2.44
CA ASN A 184 -2.38 8.00 2.23
C ASN A 184 -3.16 8.38 3.51
N PRO A 185 -3.99 9.45 3.47
CA PRO A 185 -4.71 9.91 4.65
C PRO A 185 -5.76 8.90 5.13
N ASP A 186 -6.40 8.15 4.23
CA ASP A 186 -7.45 7.20 4.58
C ASP A 186 -6.90 5.98 5.35
N TYR A 187 -5.67 5.54 5.06
CA TYR A 187 -5.04 4.44 5.79
C TYR A 187 -4.69 4.86 7.22
N GLN A 188 -4.16 6.07 7.39
CA GLN A 188 -3.89 6.63 8.71
C GLN A 188 -5.17 6.83 9.52
N PHE A 189 -6.22 7.37 8.89
CA PHE A 189 -7.51 7.58 9.53
C PHE A 189 -8.11 6.26 10.02
N ASN A 190 -8.14 5.22 9.19
CA ASN A 190 -8.74 3.94 9.57
C ASN A 190 -7.91 3.16 10.60
N LEU A 191 -6.57 3.33 10.58
CA LEU A 191 -5.70 2.86 11.65
C LEU A 191 -6.02 3.58 12.98
N ALA A 192 -6.21 4.90 12.94
CA ALA A 192 -6.61 5.70 14.11
C ALA A 192 -7.96 5.24 14.67
N VAL A 193 -8.97 5.03 13.81
CA VAL A 193 -10.29 4.51 14.21
C VAL A 193 -10.16 3.16 14.89
N SER A 194 -9.37 2.24 14.34
CA SER A 194 -9.16 0.93 14.97
C SER A 194 -8.51 1.05 16.36
N LEU A 195 -7.52 1.92 16.51
CA LEU A 195 -6.86 2.18 17.79
C LEU A 195 -7.80 2.82 18.83
N ASP A 196 -8.68 3.70 18.38
CA ASP A 196 -9.69 4.35 19.21
C ASP A 196 -10.71 3.32 19.75
N GLN A 197 -11.20 2.43 18.88
CA GLN A 197 -12.07 1.32 19.25
C GLN A 197 -11.39 0.33 20.22
N LEU A 198 -10.07 0.16 20.10
CA LEU A 198 -9.26 -0.64 21.02
C LEU A 198 -8.91 0.08 22.33
N ARG A 199 -9.46 1.28 22.57
CA ARG A 199 -9.18 2.11 23.74
C ARG A 199 -7.69 2.44 23.91
N GLN A 200 -7.03 2.75 22.79
CA GLN A 200 -5.65 3.22 22.73
C GLN A 200 -5.59 4.70 22.32
N PRO A 201 -6.16 5.63 23.13
CA PRO A 201 -6.45 7.01 22.71
C PRO A 201 -5.21 7.81 22.35
N LYS A 202 -4.06 7.56 23.00
CA LYS A 202 -2.80 8.26 22.69
C LYS A 202 -2.30 7.95 21.29
N LEU A 203 -2.32 6.68 20.89
CA LEU A 203 -1.93 6.27 19.55
C LEU A 203 -2.99 6.70 18.53
N ALA A 204 -4.28 6.56 18.84
CA ALA A 204 -5.36 7.05 17.98
C ALA A 204 -5.20 8.54 17.67
N LEU A 205 -4.93 9.37 18.68
CA LEU A 205 -4.68 10.80 18.53
C LEU A 205 -3.54 11.09 17.55
N GLN A 206 -2.40 10.40 17.70
CA GLN A 206 -1.25 10.55 16.80
C GLN A 206 -1.63 10.26 15.34
N TYR A 207 -2.33 9.16 15.09
CA TYR A 207 -2.71 8.78 13.73
C TYR A 207 -3.83 9.65 13.15
N TYR A 208 -4.76 10.15 13.97
CA TYR A 208 -5.76 11.14 13.51
C TYR A 208 -5.11 12.45 13.09
N GLN A 209 -4.13 12.95 13.87
CA GLN A 209 -3.37 14.14 13.51
C GLN A 209 -2.58 13.92 12.21
N GLY A 210 -1.95 12.75 12.06
CA GLY A 210 -1.27 12.34 10.83
C GLY A 210 -2.23 12.34 9.63
N ALA A 211 -3.41 11.74 9.77
CA ALA A 211 -4.41 11.69 8.71
C ALA A 211 -4.86 13.09 8.26
N LEU A 212 -5.09 14.03 9.19
CA LEU A 212 -5.41 15.42 8.86
C LEU A 212 -4.27 16.13 8.14
N ALA A 213 -3.02 15.90 8.55
CA ALA A 213 -1.84 16.47 7.91
C ALA A 213 -1.67 15.94 6.47
N ALA A 214 -1.83 14.62 6.28
CA ALA A 214 -1.78 13.99 4.95
C ALA A 214 -2.94 14.48 4.05
N ALA A 215 -4.13 14.66 4.63
CA ALA A 215 -5.29 15.17 3.90
C ALA A 215 -5.10 16.62 3.42
N ALA A 216 -4.19 17.40 3.99
CA ALA A 216 -3.86 18.72 3.45
C ALA A 216 -3.21 18.64 2.05
N GLN A 217 -2.60 17.51 1.71
CA GLN A 217 -1.84 17.31 0.46
C GLN A 217 -2.50 16.31 -0.49
N ARG A 218 -3.36 15.42 0.02
CA ARG A 218 -4.04 14.38 -0.77
C ARG A 218 -5.55 14.37 -0.49
N PRO A 219 -6.38 13.93 -1.46
CA PRO A 219 -7.79 13.73 -1.21
C PRO A 219 -7.96 12.68 -0.11
N ALA A 220 -8.98 12.86 0.71
CA ALA A 220 -9.34 11.96 1.79
C ALA A 220 -10.84 11.66 1.67
N ALA A 221 -11.24 10.41 1.90
CA ALA A 221 -12.63 10.00 1.88
C ALA A 221 -13.37 10.34 3.18
N PHE A 222 -12.64 10.59 4.27
CA PHE A 222 -13.23 10.96 5.56
C PHE A 222 -13.57 12.46 5.67
N ASP A 223 -14.54 12.78 6.54
CA ASP A 223 -14.88 14.15 6.90
C ASP A 223 -13.83 14.74 7.86
N ARG A 224 -13.06 15.71 7.37
CA ARG A 224 -11.98 16.37 8.13
C ARG A 224 -12.48 17.07 9.39
N ASN A 225 -13.71 17.61 9.38
CA ASN A 225 -14.28 18.30 10.53
C ASN A 225 -14.61 17.31 11.65
N GLN A 226 -15.13 16.13 11.29
CA GLN A 226 -15.39 15.07 12.26
C GLN A 226 -14.08 14.57 12.91
N VAL A 227 -13.04 14.38 12.09
CA VAL A 227 -11.72 13.97 12.61
C VAL A 227 -11.12 15.04 13.52
N ALA A 228 -11.20 16.33 13.16
CA ALA A 228 -10.73 17.43 14.01
C ALA A 228 -11.49 17.53 15.34
N GLY A 229 -12.80 17.29 15.32
CA GLY A 229 -13.63 17.16 16.52
C GLY A 229 -13.13 16.04 17.43
N ARG A 230 -12.90 14.85 16.86
CA ARG A 230 -12.41 13.69 17.62
C ARG A 230 -11.01 13.92 18.20
N VAL A 231 -10.10 14.56 17.45
CA VAL A 231 -8.78 14.97 17.95
C VAL A 231 -8.91 15.86 19.18
N SER A 232 -9.83 16.83 19.15
CA SER A 232 -10.06 17.76 20.27
C SER A 232 -10.63 17.06 21.51
N GLU A 233 -11.41 16.00 21.33
CA GLU A 233 -11.91 15.17 22.43
C GLU A 233 -10.80 14.33 23.08
N LEU A 234 -9.95 13.71 22.27
CA LEU A 234 -8.86 12.84 22.74
C LEU A 234 -7.70 13.61 23.43
N GLN A 235 -7.66 14.93 23.28
CA GLN A 235 -6.68 15.82 23.92
C GLN A 235 -7.07 16.28 25.33
N LYS A 236 -8.34 16.11 25.72
CA LYS A 236 -8.85 16.46 27.05
C LYS A 236 -8.56 15.36 28.06
#